data_AF-A0A2V7BB38-F1
#
_entry.id   AF-A0A2V7BB38-F1
#
_cell.length_a   1.000
_cell.length_b   1.000
_cell.length_c   1.000
_cell.angle_alpha   90.00
_cell.angle_beta   90.00
_cell.angle_gamma   90.00
#
_symmetry.space_group_name_H-M   'P 1'
#
loop_
_entity.id
_entity.type
_entity.pdbx_description
1 polymer ?
#
loop_
_entity_poly.entity_id
_entity_poly.type
_entity_poly.pdbx_seq_one_letter_code
_entity_poly.pdbx_strand_id
1 'polypeptide(L)'
;MRGDGTINPPFRLVLGLRTRFIRVADGTLIHEGTFESESTKRKFVEWAENDAQPLREGFDSVTLKLANDIVARVLARDLSGEFRR
;
A
#
# COMPACT_ATOMS: atom_id res chain seq x y z
N MET A 1 33.65 -6.88 -11.02
CA MET A 1 32.19 -7.00 -10.79
C MET A 1 31.70 -8.21 -11.56
N ARG A 2 30.94 -9.13 -10.93
CA ARG A 2 30.28 -10.26 -11.62
C ARG A 2 28.78 -10.03 -11.55
N GLY A 3 28.14 -9.79 -12.70
CA GLY A 3 26.68 -9.70 -12.82
C GLY A 3 26.06 -11.06 -13.08
N ASP A 4 24.79 -11.22 -12.73
CA ASP A 4 23.98 -12.43 -12.98
C ASP A 4 23.51 -12.56 -14.44
N GLY A 5 23.72 -11.53 -15.27
CA GLY A 5 23.62 -11.60 -16.73
C GLY A 5 22.42 -10.89 -17.36
N THR A 6 21.50 -10.29 -16.59
CA THR A 6 20.34 -9.58 -17.17
C THR A 6 20.45 -8.07 -17.02
N ILE A 7 20.63 -7.37 -18.15
CA ILE A 7 20.50 -5.91 -18.21
C ILE A 7 19.01 -5.57 -18.08
N ASN A 8 18.67 -4.67 -17.14
CA ASN A 8 17.32 -4.11 -16.96
C ASN A 8 16.23 -5.15 -16.56
N PRO A 9 16.37 -5.84 -15.42
CA PRO A 9 15.38 -6.80 -14.93
C PRO A 9 14.07 -6.10 -14.50
N PRO A 10 12.92 -6.80 -14.56
CA PRO A 10 11.65 -6.25 -14.08
C PRO A 10 11.60 -6.19 -12.55
N PHE A 11 11.12 -5.06 -12.02
CA PHE A 11 10.85 -4.86 -10.59
C PHE A 11 9.48 -4.22 -10.37
N ARG A 12 9.03 -4.20 -9.11
CA ARG A 12 7.74 -3.65 -8.70
C ARG A 12 7.92 -2.70 -7.52
N LEU A 13 6.99 -1.76 -7.37
CA LEU A 13 6.89 -0.91 -6.19
C LEU A 13 6.21 -1.71 -5.08
N VAL A 14 6.72 -1.57 -3.85
CA VAL A 14 6.12 -2.16 -2.65
C VAL A 14 5.96 -1.03 -1.63
N LEU A 15 4.74 -0.83 -1.15
CA LEU A 15 4.42 0.09 -0.07
C LEU A 15 3.95 -0.71 1.14
N GLY A 16 4.67 -0.53 2.25
CA GLY A 16 4.28 -1.01 3.57
C GLY A 16 3.86 0.16 4.46
N LEU A 17 2.74 0.02 5.18
CA LEU A 17 2.25 1.02 6.14
C LEU A 17 1.94 0.36 7.48
N ARG A 18 2.20 1.09 8.56
CA ARG A 18 1.69 0.79 9.90
C ARG A 18 0.56 1.75 10.23
N THR A 19 -0.57 1.23 10.68
CA THR A 19 -1.76 2.02 11.00
C THR A 19 -2.17 1.83 12.45
N ARG A 20 -2.74 2.89 13.03
CA ARG A 20 -3.40 2.87 14.34
C ARG A 20 -4.73 3.60 14.22
N PHE A 21 -5.81 2.96 14.63
CA PHE A 21 -7.14 3.54 14.71
C PHE A 21 -7.47 3.79 16.18
N ILE A 22 -7.72 5.04 16.52
CA ILE A 22 -7.81 5.51 17.90
C ILE A 22 -9.15 6.23 18.08
N ARG A 23 -9.88 5.88 19.13
CA ARG A 23 -11.09 6.59 19.54
C ARG A 23 -10.71 7.98 20.04
N VAL A 24 -11.26 9.02 19.42
CA VAL A 24 -10.90 10.41 19.76
C VAL A 24 -11.32 10.81 21.18
N ALA A 25 -12.45 10.30 21.67
CA ALA A 25 -13.04 10.70 22.94
C ALA A 25 -12.16 10.42 24.17
N ASP A 26 -11.46 9.27 24.16
CA ASP A 26 -10.71 8.77 25.31
C ASP A 26 -9.29 8.29 24.97
N GLY A 27 -8.88 8.38 23.70
CA GLY A 27 -7.57 7.92 23.24
C GLY A 27 -7.42 6.40 23.17
N THR A 28 -8.51 5.63 23.30
CA THR A 28 -8.46 4.17 23.25
C THR A 28 -8.00 3.69 21.86
N LEU A 29 -6.99 2.82 21.83
CA LEU A 29 -6.58 2.13 20.61
C LEU A 29 -7.64 1.08 20.24
N ILE A 30 -8.37 1.33 19.15
CA ILE A 30 -9.39 0.41 18.62
C ILE A 30 -8.71 -0.67 17.75
N HIS A 31 -7.74 -0.27 16.93
CA HIS A 31 -7.04 -1.19 16.04
C HIS A 31 -5.60 -0.76 15.78
N GLU A 32 -4.70 -1.72 15.66
CA GLU A 32 -3.34 -1.53 15.14
C GLU A 32 -3.03 -2.65 14.16
N GLY A 33 -2.36 -2.31 13.05
CA GLY A 33 -2.01 -3.28 12.04
C GLY A 33 -0.98 -2.78 11.05
N THR A 34 -0.52 -3.69 10.20
CA THR A 34 0.35 -3.41 9.07
C THR A 34 -0.36 -3.79 7.77
N PHE A 35 -0.16 -2.98 6.75
CA PHE A 35 -0.71 -3.19 5.43
C PHE A 35 0.43 -3.15 4.41
N GLU A 36 0.36 -4.01 3.40
CA GLU A 36 1.31 -4.04 2.30
C GLU A 36 0.55 -4.12 0.98
N SER A 37 1.03 -3.39 -0.02
CA SER A 37 0.53 -3.47 -1.38
C SER A 37 1.68 -3.28 -2.37
N GLU A 38 1.54 -3.91 -3.52
CA GLU A 38 2.55 -3.89 -4.57
C GLU A 38 1.95 -3.54 -5.93
N SER A 39 2.76 -2.90 -6.77
CA SER A 39 2.41 -2.64 -8.17
C SER A 39 2.63 -3.90 -9.02
N THR A 40 2.20 -3.83 -10.27
CA THR A 40 2.68 -4.76 -11.29
C THR A 40 4.19 -4.59 -11.52
N LYS A 41 4.83 -5.63 -12.05
CA LYS A 41 6.25 -5.59 -12.42
C LYS A 41 6.44 -4.83 -13.74
N ARG A 42 7.47 -4.00 -13.82
CA ARG A 42 7.97 -3.34 -15.03
C ARG A 42 9.49 -3.24 -14.99
N LYS A 43 10.12 -3.15 -16.15
CA LYS A 43 11.57 -2.88 -16.27
C LYS A 43 11.90 -1.46 -15.79
N PHE A 44 13.16 -1.21 -15.48
CA PHE A 44 13.63 0.14 -15.09
C PHE A 44 13.30 1.19 -16.14
N VAL A 45 13.60 0.88 -17.40
CA VAL A 45 13.36 1.81 -18.51
C VAL A 45 11.87 2.13 -18.67
N GLU A 46 11.00 1.14 -18.48
CA GLU A 46 9.54 1.30 -18.55
C GLU A 46 9.03 2.15 -17.37
N TRP A 47 9.64 2.04 -16.19
CA TRP A 47 9.32 2.92 -15.06
C TRP A 47 9.74 4.38 -15.31
N ALA A 48 10.81 4.60 -16.07
CA ALA A 48 11.39 5.91 -16.35
C ALA A 48 10.81 6.60 -17.60
N GLU A 49 9.94 5.92 -18.35
CA GLU A 49 9.29 6.48 -19.54
C GLU A 49 8.50 7.75 -19.23
N ASN A 50 8.46 8.67 -20.19
CA ASN A 50 7.63 9.89 -20.14
C ASN A 50 7.81 10.66 -18.81
N ASP A 51 9.06 10.97 -18.47
CA ASP A 51 9.41 11.66 -17.22
C ASP A 51 8.92 10.89 -15.97
N ALA A 52 9.16 9.58 -15.97
CA ALA A 52 8.71 8.65 -14.94
C ALA A 52 7.19 8.67 -14.67
N GLN A 53 6.36 8.99 -15.68
CA GLN A 53 4.91 8.94 -15.55
C GLN A 53 4.41 7.57 -15.07
N PRO A 54 4.91 6.42 -15.57
CA PRO A 54 4.50 5.11 -15.07
C PRO A 54 4.78 4.92 -13.58
N LEU A 55 5.88 5.48 -13.07
CA LEU A 55 6.22 5.43 -11.64
C LEU A 55 5.19 6.17 -10.80
N ARG A 56 4.82 7.38 -11.22
CA ARG A 56 3.79 8.19 -10.55
C ARG A 56 2.44 7.46 -10.54
N GLU A 57 1.99 6.96 -11.69
CA GLU A 57 0.73 6.22 -11.80
C GLU A 57 0.73 4.93 -10.95
N GLY A 58 1.84 4.19 -10.96
CA GLY A 58 2.01 3.00 -10.15
C GLY A 58 1.94 3.30 -8.66
N PHE A 59 2.57 4.39 -8.21
CA PHE A 59 2.53 4.84 -6.83
C PHE A 59 1.12 5.25 -6.41
N ASP A 60 0.42 6.04 -7.23
CA ASP A 60 -0.94 6.50 -6.98
C ASP A 60 -1.91 5.31 -6.89
N SER A 61 -1.79 4.35 -7.82
CA SER A 61 -2.60 3.14 -7.84
C SER A 61 -2.39 2.27 -6.59
N VAL A 62 -1.13 2.02 -6.20
CA VAL A 62 -0.81 1.24 -5.01
C VAL A 62 -1.31 1.93 -3.75
N THR A 63 -1.17 3.26 -3.67
CA THR A 63 -1.64 4.07 -2.54
C THR A 63 -3.16 4.02 -2.42
N LEU A 64 -3.90 4.21 -3.52
CA LEU A 64 -5.36 4.16 -3.54
C LEU A 64 -5.88 2.78 -3.12
N LYS A 65 -5.27 1.71 -3.66
CA LYS A 65 -5.60 0.34 -3.26
C LYS A 65 -5.39 0.13 -1.76
N LEU A 66 -4.25 0.58 -1.23
CA LEU A 66 -3.90 0.43 0.18
C LEU A 66 -4.86 1.20 1.09
N ALA A 67 -5.25 2.42 0.70
CA ALA A 67 -6.25 3.21 1.41
C ALA A 67 -7.61 2.50 1.47
N ASN A 68 -8.07 1.94 0.35
CA ASN A 68 -9.32 1.17 0.29
C ASN A 68 -9.25 -0.08 1.19
N ASP A 69 -8.13 -0.79 1.19
CA ASP A 69 -7.92 -1.96 2.05
C ASP A 69 -7.95 -1.59 3.54
N ILE A 70 -7.35 -0.45 3.92
CA ILE A 70 -7.39 0.07 5.29
C ILE A 70 -8.83 0.37 5.69
N VAL A 71 -9.57 1.12 4.88
CA VAL A 71 -10.97 1.47 5.16
C VAL A 71 -11.82 0.21 5.32
N ALA A 72 -11.72 -0.74 4.38
CA ALA A 72 -12.48 -1.98 4.43
C ALA A 72 -12.15 -2.82 5.67
N ARG A 73 -10.87 -3.00 6.02
CA ARG A 73 -10.48 -3.87 7.14
C ARG A 73 -10.65 -3.22 8.51
N VAL A 74 -10.41 -1.92 8.62
CA VAL A 74 -10.47 -1.21 9.90
C VAL A 74 -11.91 -0.83 10.22
N LEU A 75 -12.65 -0.26 9.26
CA LEU A 75 -14.00 0.25 9.53
C LEU A 75 -15.08 -0.83 9.37
N ALA A 76 -14.98 -1.75 8.40
CA ALA A 76 -16.02 -2.78 8.25
C ALA A 76 -15.94 -3.85 9.35
N ARG A 77 -14.75 -4.12 9.90
CA ARG A 77 -14.59 -5.04 11.03
C ARG A 77 -15.23 -4.47 12.30
N ASP A 78 -15.15 -3.18 12.52
CA ASP A 78 -15.78 -2.49 13.65
C ASP A 78 -17.31 -2.50 13.53
N LEU A 79 -17.84 -2.27 12.31
CA LEU A 79 -19.28 -2.33 12.02
C LEU A 79 -19.89 -3.74 12.13
N SER A 80 -19.07 -4.79 11.96
CA SER A 80 -19.49 -6.18 12.16
C SER A 80 -19.38 -6.67 13.61
N GLY A 81 -18.72 -5.87 14.48
CA GLY A 81 -18.32 -6.26 15.82
C GLY A 81 -19.22 -5.75 16.94
N GLU A 82 -19.65 -4.49 16.94
CA GLU A 82 -20.32 -3.94 18.13
C GLU A 82 -21.16 -2.67 17.83
N PHE A 83 -22.42 -2.86 17.41
CA PHE A 83 -23.52 -2.06 17.95
C PHE A 83 -24.15 -2.87 19.10
N ARG A 84 -23.44 -3.00 20.22
CA ARG A 84 -24.10 -3.30 21.50
C ARG A 84 -24.33 -1.97 22.21
N ARG A 85 -25.62 -1.67 22.31
CA ARG A 85 -26.33 -0.62 23.06
C ARG A 85 -25.51 0.23 24.03
#